data_AF-A0ABD0QV06-F1
#
_entry.id   AF-A0ABD0QV06-F1
#
_cell.length_a   1.000
_cell.length_b   1.000
_cell.length_c   1.000
_cell.angle_alpha   90.00
_cell.angle_beta   90.00
_cell.angle_gamma   90.00
#
_symmetry.space_group_name_H-M   'P 1'
#
loop_
_entity.id
_entity.type
_entity.pdbx_description
1 polymer ?
#
loop_
_entity_poly.entity_id
_entity_poly.type
_entity_poly.pdbx_seq_one_letter_code
_entity_poly.pdbx_strand_id
1 'polypeptide(L)'
;MYETDVVVPQELRPDEVHLLQGAYRWSRGRRRRSDHQQEDHLFLRLPAFGKELYLQLQRDDSFLAEGFVTEERSEEGSVQHEPVLRVRRCFYTGAVLNHTDSFASLDACGGL
;
A
#
# COMPACT_ATOMS: atom_id res chain seq x y z
N MET A 1 17.87 -20.28 4.10
CA MET A 1 16.66 -19.73 3.46
C MET A 1 15.69 -19.40 4.58
N TYR A 2 15.15 -18.19 4.60
CA TYR A 2 14.06 -17.86 5.51
C TYR A 2 12.79 -18.48 4.93
N GLU A 3 12.01 -19.16 5.75
CA GLU A 3 10.69 -19.64 5.34
C GLU A 3 9.76 -18.42 5.24
N THR A 4 9.16 -18.22 4.07
CA THR A 4 8.22 -17.12 3.82
C THR A 4 6.81 -17.67 3.81
N ASP A 5 5.97 -17.21 4.73
CA ASP A 5 4.55 -17.53 4.76
C ASP A 5 3.80 -16.72 3.68
N VAL A 6 2.99 -17.41 2.88
CA VAL A 6 2.08 -16.78 1.93
C VAL A 6 0.76 -16.51 2.65
N VAL A 7 0.32 -15.25 2.63
CA VAL A 7 -0.87 -14.79 3.32
C VAL A 7 -1.74 -13.98 2.35
N VAL A 8 -3.04 -13.99 2.55
CA VAL A 8 -4.00 -13.26 1.69
C VAL A 8 -4.47 -12.01 2.42
N PRO A 9 -4.15 -10.79 1.95
CA PRO A 9 -4.67 -9.56 2.53
C PRO A 9 -6.17 -9.42 2.24
N GLN A 10 -6.87 -8.74 3.14
CA GLN A 10 -8.29 -8.44 2.97
C GLN A 10 -8.53 -6.94 3.12
N GLU A 11 -9.13 -6.33 2.11
CA GLU A 11 -9.52 -4.93 2.16
C GLU A 11 -10.68 -4.73 3.13
N LEU A 12 -10.53 -3.73 4.00
CA LEU A 12 -11.53 -3.35 4.98
C LEU A 12 -12.41 -2.24 4.43
N ARG A 13 -13.71 -2.40 4.58
CA ARG A 13 -14.68 -1.38 4.19
C ARG A 13 -14.65 -0.20 5.17
N PRO A 14 -15.06 1.00 4.75
CA PRO A 14 -15.07 2.17 5.61
C PRO A 14 -15.78 1.96 6.95
N ASP A 15 -16.90 1.23 6.99
CA ASP A 15 -17.67 0.90 8.19
C ASP A 15 -16.89 0.00 9.17
N GLU A 16 -16.09 -0.95 8.67
CA GLU A 16 -15.22 -1.81 9.48
C GLU A 16 -14.05 -1.01 10.07
N VAL A 17 -13.55 -0.02 9.33
CA VAL A 17 -12.48 0.89 9.79
C VAL A 17 -12.93 1.77 10.97
N HIS A 18 -14.24 2.10 11.08
CA HIS A 18 -14.77 2.86 12.22
C HIS A 18 -14.60 2.11 13.56
N LEU A 19 -14.44 0.79 13.54
CA LEU A 19 -14.21 0.00 14.75
C LEU A 19 -12.75 0.05 15.21
N LEU A 20 -11.82 0.39 14.30
CA LEU A 20 -10.38 0.52 14.58
C LEU A 20 -10.02 1.91 15.15
N GLN A 21 -11.04 2.69 15.53
CA GLN A 21 -10.96 4.09 15.92
C GLN A 21 -10.14 4.37 17.22
N GLY A 22 -9.49 3.40 17.85
CA GLY A 22 -8.42 3.72 18.81
C GLY A 22 -7.21 4.38 18.14
N ALA A 23 -6.88 3.96 16.91
CA ALA A 23 -5.57 4.19 16.29
C ALA A 23 -5.54 5.32 15.25
N TYR A 24 -6.67 5.66 14.62
CA TYR A 24 -6.79 6.73 13.60
C TYR A 24 -6.54 8.16 14.11
N ARG A 25 -6.48 8.36 15.43
CA ARG A 25 -6.41 9.71 16.03
C ARG A 25 -5.06 10.39 15.84
N TRP A 26 -4.01 9.64 15.50
CA TRP A 26 -2.67 10.17 15.28
C TRP A 26 -2.50 10.80 13.88
N SER A 27 -3.30 10.41 12.89
CA SER A 27 -3.24 10.93 11.52
C SER A 27 -4.23 12.08 11.24
N ARG A 28 -5.30 12.22 12.03
CA ARG A 28 -6.28 13.33 11.90
C ARG A 28 -5.81 14.70 12.39
N GLY A 29 -4.64 14.80 13.00
CA GLY A 29 -4.12 16.07 13.56
C GLY A 29 -3.89 17.17 12.51
N ARG A 30 -3.81 16.85 11.22
CA ARG A 30 -3.64 17.83 10.14
C ARG A 30 -4.26 17.31 8.85
N ARG A 31 -5.51 17.67 8.54
CA ARG A 31 -6.03 17.93 7.18
C ARG A 31 -7.56 17.98 7.18
N ARG A 32 -8.13 19.18 7.03
CA ARG A 32 -9.45 19.36 6.45
C ARG A 32 -9.27 19.44 4.94
N ARG A 33 -9.98 18.61 4.15
CA ARG A 33 -10.75 18.97 2.93
C ARG A 33 -10.91 17.79 1.95
N SER A 34 -12.15 17.66 1.46
CA SER A 34 -12.67 16.99 0.26
C SER A 34 -12.66 15.46 0.17
N ASP A 35 -13.80 14.94 -0.31
CA ASP A 35 -14.21 13.56 -0.62
C ASP A 35 -13.16 12.70 -1.35
N HIS A 36 -12.22 13.32 -2.08
CA HIS A 36 -11.16 12.63 -2.81
C HIS A 36 -10.14 11.92 -1.88
N GLN A 37 -10.08 12.28 -0.60
CA GLN A 37 -9.15 11.64 0.35
C GLN A 37 -9.51 10.17 0.63
N GLN A 38 -10.76 9.76 0.43
CA GLN A 38 -11.16 8.38 0.70
C GLN A 38 -10.64 7.40 -0.36
N GLU A 39 -10.49 7.83 -1.62
CA GLU A 39 -9.95 7.01 -2.71
C GLU A 39 -8.43 6.77 -2.59
N ASP A 40 -7.73 7.55 -1.74
CA ASP A 40 -6.28 7.45 -1.56
C ASP A 40 -5.87 6.64 -0.33
N HIS A 41 -6.82 6.22 0.51
CA HIS A 41 -6.56 5.41 1.70
C HIS A 41 -6.99 3.97 1.49
N LEU A 42 -6.07 3.05 1.78
CA LEU A 42 -6.30 1.60 1.74
C LEU A 42 -6.09 1.02 3.14
N PHE A 43 -7.10 0.31 3.64
CA PHE A 43 -7.05 -0.39 4.92
C PHE A 43 -7.06 -1.88 4.67
N LEU A 44 -6.03 -2.59 5.17
CA LEU A 44 -5.91 -4.03 5.01
C LEU A 44 -5.88 -4.74 6.35
N ARG A 45 -6.56 -5.88 6.42
CA ARG A 45 -6.33 -6.93 7.41
C ARG A 45 -5.38 -7.97 6.81
N LEU A 46 -4.31 -8.30 7.53
CA LEU A 46 -3.26 -9.20 7.09
C LEU A 46 -2.97 -10.26 8.18
N PRO A 47 -3.30 -11.53 7.96
CA PRO A 47 -3.00 -12.60 8.91
C PRO A 47 -1.54 -13.03 8.77
N ALA A 48 -0.64 -12.44 9.54
CA ALA A 48 0.81 -12.67 9.44
C ALA A 48 1.48 -12.76 10.81
N PHE A 49 2.57 -13.53 10.91
CA PHE A 49 3.34 -13.71 12.15
C PHE A 49 2.48 -14.21 13.34
N GLY A 50 1.50 -15.08 13.06
CA GLY A 50 0.60 -15.63 14.08
C GLY A 50 -0.41 -14.65 14.67
N LYS A 51 -0.65 -13.51 14.02
CA LYS A 51 -1.60 -12.49 14.48
C LYS A 51 -2.31 -11.78 13.32
N GLU A 52 -3.40 -11.11 13.63
CA GLU A 52 -4.07 -10.21 12.70
C GLU A 52 -3.41 -8.83 12.75
N LEU A 53 -2.81 -8.42 11.63
CA LEU A 53 -2.26 -7.08 11.45
C LEU A 53 -3.25 -6.20 10.69
N TYR A 54 -3.33 -4.94 11.11
CA TYR A 54 -4.16 -3.93 10.46
C TYR A 54 -3.26 -2.85 9.89
N LEU A 55 -3.27 -2.66 8.57
CA LEU A 55 -2.43 -1.71 7.88
C LEU A 55 -3.26 -0.50 7.50
N GLN A 56 -2.71 0.69 7.73
CA GLN A 56 -3.22 1.93 7.18
C GLN A 56 -2.23 2.41 6.13
N LEU A 57 -2.65 2.36 4.88
CA LEU A 57 -1.83 2.71 3.73
C LEU A 57 -2.42 3.94 3.02
N GLN A 58 -1.54 4.73 2.42
CA GLN A 58 -1.89 5.86 1.57
C GLN A 58 -1.24 5.66 0.20
N ARG A 59 -1.94 6.05 -0.86
CA ARG A 59 -1.39 6.10 -2.21
C ARG A 59 -0.09 6.90 -2.24
N ASP A 60 0.93 6.33 -2.86
CA ASP A 60 2.26 6.91 -2.98
C ASP A 60 2.66 7.07 -4.44
N ASP A 61 2.35 8.24 -4.99
CA ASP A 61 2.72 8.60 -6.36
C ASP A 61 4.23 8.89 -6.52
N SER A 62 4.98 8.92 -5.41
CA SER A 62 6.43 9.20 -5.38
C SER A 62 7.30 7.95 -5.29
N PHE A 63 6.70 6.77 -5.15
CA PHE A 63 7.42 5.49 -5.08
C PHE A 63 8.34 5.27 -6.29
N LEU A 64 7.85 5.60 -7.49
CA LEU A 64 8.66 5.62 -8.70
C LEU A 64 9.25 7.00 -8.93
N ALA A 65 10.57 7.06 -9.04
CA ALA A 65 11.28 8.29 -9.36
C ALA A 65 10.82 8.87 -10.70
N GLU A 66 10.94 10.19 -10.84
CA GLU A 66 10.76 10.84 -12.14
C GLU A 66 11.77 10.27 -13.15
N GLY A 67 11.28 9.93 -14.35
CA GLY A 67 12.10 9.28 -15.39
C GLY A 67 12.45 7.81 -15.13
N PHE A 68 11.79 7.13 -14.16
CA PHE A 68 11.93 5.69 -14.00
C PHE A 68 11.63 4.96 -15.32
N VAL A 69 12.46 3.97 -15.68
CA VAL A 69 12.31 3.10 -16.85
C VAL A 69 12.51 1.65 -16.43
N THR A 70 11.78 0.73 -17.07
CA THR A 70 11.92 -0.72 -16.88
C THR A 70 12.67 -1.31 -18.08
N GLU A 71 13.67 -2.14 -17.82
CA GLU A 71 14.32 -2.95 -18.87
C GLU A 71 13.84 -4.40 -18.78
N GLU A 72 13.27 -4.91 -19.86
CA GLU A 72 12.95 -6.32 -20.03
C GLU A 72 14.07 -6.99 -20.84
N ARG A 73 14.63 -8.08 -20.30
CA ARG A 73 15.73 -8.82 -20.94
C ARG A 73 15.26 -10.21 -21.33
N SER A 74 15.36 -10.52 -22.61
CA SER A 74 15.08 -11.84 -23.18
C SER A 74 16.30 -12.38 -23.94
N GLU A 75 16.19 -13.60 -24.48
CA GLU A 75 17.24 -14.17 -25.34
C GLU A 75 17.40 -13.36 -26.64
N GLU A 76 16.34 -12.69 -27.11
CA GLU A 76 16.35 -11.89 -28.34
C GLU A 76 16.93 -10.47 -28.16
N GLY A 77 17.19 -10.02 -26.92
CA GLY A 77 17.75 -8.70 -26.63
C GLY A 77 17.17 -8.06 -25.36
N SER A 78 17.37 -6.76 -25.20
CA SER A 78 16.72 -5.99 -24.15
C SER A 78 15.88 -4.84 -24.70
N VAL A 79 14.73 -4.61 -24.08
CA VAL A 79 13.78 -3.56 -24.45
C VAL A 79 13.50 -2.69 -23.24
N GLN A 80 13.58 -1.37 -23.43
CA GLN A 80 13.25 -0.40 -22.39
C GLN A 80 11.81 0.08 -22.54
N HIS A 81 11.09 0.15 -21.42
CA HIS A 81 9.71 0.59 -21.34
C HIS A 81 9.57 1.69 -20.29
N GLU A 82 8.87 2.77 -20.64
CA GLU A 82 8.41 3.73 -19.63
C GLU A 82 7.23 3.12 -18.85
N PRO A 83 7.19 3.24 -17.52
CA PRO A 83 6.07 2.78 -16.72
C PRO A 83 4.81 3.59 -17.08
N VAL A 84 3.72 2.88 -17.37
CA VAL A 84 2.42 3.50 -17.65
C VAL A 84 1.98 4.33 -16.44
N LEU A 85 1.39 5.52 -16.66
CA LEU A 85 0.86 6.37 -15.57
C LEU A 85 -0.09 5.65 -14.59
N ARG A 86 -0.72 4.55 -15.01
CA ARG A 86 -1.53 3.69 -14.13
C ARG A 86 -0.71 3.03 -13.02
N VAL A 87 0.55 2.68 -13.29
CA VAL A 87 1.47 2.06 -12.34
C VAL A 87 1.73 2.99 -11.14
N ARG A 88 1.71 4.31 -11.34
CA ARG A 88 1.84 5.27 -10.24
C ARG A 88 0.64 5.28 -9.29
N ARG A 89 -0.53 4.82 -9.74
CA ARG A 89 -1.78 4.81 -8.96
C ARG A 89 -2.09 3.47 -8.29
N CYS A 90 -1.08 2.65 -8.03
CA CYS A 90 -1.30 1.37 -7.34
C CYS A 90 -0.22 1.01 -6.33
N PHE A 91 0.72 1.93 -6.08
CA PHE A 91 1.61 1.83 -4.93
C PHE A 91 1.01 2.53 -3.72
N TYR A 92 1.15 1.87 -2.58
CA TYR A 92 0.71 2.39 -1.30
C TYR A 92 1.80 2.22 -0.26
N THR A 93 2.00 3.23 0.58
CA THR A 93 2.93 3.19 1.71
C THR A 93 2.24 3.58 3.01
N GLY A 94 2.74 3.10 4.14
CA GLY A 94 2.16 3.40 5.43
C GLY A 94 2.74 2.59 6.56
N ALA A 95 1.90 2.26 7.54
CA ALA A 95 2.33 1.61 8.77
C ALA A 95 1.29 0.60 9.27
N VAL A 96 1.73 -0.26 10.17
CA VAL A 96 0.84 -1.17 10.89
C VAL A 96 0.26 -0.42 12.10
N LEU A 97 -1.07 -0.43 12.22
CA LEU A 97 -1.77 0.21 13.33
C LEU A 97 -1.31 -0.38 14.67
N ASN A 98 -1.20 0.47 15.69
CA ASN A 98 -0.72 0.12 17.04
C ASN A 98 0.68 -0.52 17.09
N HIS A 99 1.52 -0.29 16.07
CA HIS A 99 2.91 -0.69 16.04
C HIS A 99 3.82 0.52 15.78
N THR A 100 4.60 0.89 16.79
CA THR A 100 5.63 1.94 16.67
C THR A 100 6.74 1.50 15.73
N ASP A 101 7.33 2.46 15.01
CA ASP A 101 8.46 2.23 14.09
C ASP A 101 8.21 1.14 13.04
N SER A 102 6.96 1.00 12.61
CA SER A 102 6.57 0.10 11.53
C SER A 102 6.48 0.83 10.18
N PHE A 103 6.79 0.11 9.10
CA PHE A 103 6.64 0.58 7.74
C PHE A 103 6.10 -0.55 6.87
N ALA A 104 5.22 -0.22 5.94
CA ALA A 104 4.69 -1.13 4.94
C ALA A 104 4.69 -0.45 3.57
N SER A 105 5.02 -1.24 2.54
CA SER A 105 4.93 -0.87 1.13
C SER A 105 4.14 -1.96 0.42
N LEU A 106 3.21 -1.56 -0.44
CA LEU A 106 2.33 -2.46 -1.17
C LEU A 106 2.24 -2.03 -2.63
N ASP A 107 2.42 -3.00 -3.52
CA ASP A 107 2.10 -2.92 -4.93
C ASP A 107 0.77 -3.64 -5.18
N ALA A 108 -0.24 -2.93 -5.65
CA ALA A 108 -1.55 -3.46 -6.06
C ALA A 108 -1.79 -3.29 -7.57
N CYS A 109 -0.73 -3.13 -8.36
CA CYS A 109 -0.78 -2.93 -9.80
C CYS A 109 -1.13 -4.25 -10.51
N GLY A 110 -2.42 -4.59 -10.49
CA GLY A 110 -2.92 -5.88 -10.96
C GLY A 110 -4.20 -6.33 -10.24
N GLY A 111 -4.60 -5.57 -9.21
CA GLY A 111 -5.70 -5.92 -8.32
C GLY A 111 -5.20 -6.26 -6.92
N LEU A 112 -6.15 -6.31 -6.00
CA LEU A 112 -6.00 -6.89 -4.66
C LEU A 112 -6.71 -8.24 -4.63
#